data_AF-A0A084SRT1-F1
#
_entry.id   AF-A0A084SRT1-F1
#
_cell.length_a   1.000
_cell.length_b   1.000
_cell.length_c   1.000
_cell.angle_alpha   90.00
_cell.angle_beta   90.00
_cell.angle_gamma   90.00
#
_symmetry.space_group_name_H-M   'P 1'
#
loop_
_entity.id
_entity.type
_entity.pdbx_description
1 polymer ?
#
loop_
_entity_poly.entity_id
_entity_poly.type
_entity_poly.pdbx_seq_one_letter_code
_entity_poly.pdbx_strand_id
1 'polypeptide(L)'
;QPGRVEEFIEKLIPQEDTVWPHAQATTTRAMELGARLSQRDHLKGAIHAWLAWQSDPGLPFGIALKAKVFDHDSPEALRFVAWFKQCFT
;
A
#
# COMPACT_ATOMS: atom_id res chain seq x y z
N GLN A 1 -1.59 -4.44 16.00
CA GLN A 1 -0.73 -3.41 16.63
C GLN A 1 -0.76 -2.21 15.72
N PRO A 2 -1.01 -1.00 16.24
CA PRO A 2 -0.89 0.23 15.47
C PRO A 2 0.54 0.41 14.97
N GLY A 3 0.74 1.02 13.80
CA GLY A 3 2.07 1.40 13.32
C GLY A 3 2.72 0.40 12.38
N ARG A 4 1.93 -0.36 11.63
CA ARG A 4 2.48 -1.21 10.55
C ARG A 4 2.80 -0.35 9.34
N VAL A 5 3.88 -0.70 8.64
CA VAL A 5 4.31 0.05 7.45
C VAL A 5 3.22 0.07 6.37
N GLU A 6 2.39 -0.97 6.30
CA GLU A 6 1.28 -1.06 5.37
C GLU A 6 0.21 0.02 5.60
N GLU A 7 -0.06 0.42 6.85
CA GLU A 7 -1.00 1.51 7.18
C GLU A 7 -0.49 2.87 6.71
N PHE A 8 0.82 3.02 6.58
CA PHE A 8 1.43 4.22 5.98
C PHE A 8 1.38 4.13 4.45
N ILE A 9 1.75 2.98 3.87
CA ILE A 9 1.76 2.75 2.42
C ILE A 9 0.37 2.92 1.82
N GLU A 10 -0.68 2.46 2.50
CA GLU A 10 -2.06 2.64 2.06
C GLU A 10 -2.39 4.12 1.79
N LYS A 11 -1.86 5.03 2.61
CA LYS A 11 -2.09 6.48 2.47
C LYS A 11 -1.27 7.12 1.35
N LEU A 12 -0.42 6.34 0.68
CA LEU A 12 0.33 6.74 -0.50
C LEU A 12 -0.35 6.28 -1.79
N ILE A 13 -1.37 5.43 -1.69
CA ILE A 13 -2.19 5.02 -2.84
C ILE A 13 -3.05 6.23 -3.24
N PRO A 14 -3.15 6.57 -4.53
CA PRO A 14 -3.95 7.71 -4.98
C PRO A 14 -5.40 7.59 -4.52
N GLN A 15 -5.98 8.68 -3.99
CA GLN A 15 -7.34 8.67 -3.44
C GLN A 15 -8.41 8.29 -4.47
N GLU A 16 -8.20 8.66 -5.73
CA GLU A 16 -9.09 8.38 -6.86
C GLU A 16 -8.72 7.09 -7.61
N ASP A 17 -7.87 6.23 -7.02
CA ASP A 17 -7.49 4.95 -7.62
C ASP A 17 -8.69 3.99 -7.62
N THR A 18 -9.18 3.69 -8.82
CA THR A 18 -10.34 2.80 -9.02
C THR A 18 -10.01 1.31 -8.82
N VAL A 19 -8.73 0.95 -8.89
CA VAL A 19 -8.23 -0.42 -8.78
C VAL A 19 -8.01 -0.81 -7.32
N TRP A 20 -7.72 0.15 -6.45
CA TRP A 20 -7.49 -0.07 -5.02
C TRP A 20 -8.71 -0.68 -4.29
N PRO A 21 -9.94 -0.16 -4.43
CA PRO A 21 -11.13 -0.83 -3.88
C PRO A 21 -11.31 -2.26 -4.41
N HIS A 22 -10.97 -2.50 -5.67
CA HIS A 22 -11.04 -3.84 -6.27
C HIS A 22 -10.00 -4.80 -5.66
N ALA A 23 -8.81 -4.32 -5.32
CA ALA A 23 -7.77 -5.12 -4.66
C ALA A 23 -8.19 -5.54 -3.25
N GLN A 24 -8.81 -4.62 -2.50
CA GLN A 24 -9.38 -4.92 -1.18
C GLN A 24 -10.47 -5.99 -1.28
N ALA A 25 -11.44 -5.80 -2.19
CA ALA A 25 -12.56 -6.72 -2.39
C ALA A 25 -12.06 -8.12 -2.81
N THR A 26 -11.11 -8.17 -3.74
CA THR A 26 -10.50 -9.42 -4.21
C THR A 26 -9.74 -10.13 -3.09
N THR A 27 -9.04 -9.39 -2.23
CA THR A 27 -8.34 -9.96 -1.07
C THR A 27 -9.32 -10.55 -0.06
N THR A 28 -10.41 -9.86 0.24
CA THR A 28 -11.50 -10.38 1.08
C THR A 28 -12.06 -11.67 0.46
N ARG A 29 -12.34 -11.66 -0.84
CA ARG A 29 -12.86 -12.83 -1.54
C ARG A 29 -11.89 -14.02 -1.50
N ALA A 30 -10.59 -13.77 -1.65
CA ALA A 30 -9.57 -14.82 -1.55
C ALA A 30 -9.57 -15.47 -0.16
N MET A 31 -9.73 -14.68 0.91
CA MET A 31 -9.83 -15.20 2.27
C MET A 31 -11.09 -16.06 2.47
N GLU A 32 -12.24 -15.63 1.94
CA GLU A 32 -13.47 -16.45 1.95
C GLU A 32 -13.32 -17.77 1.20
N LEU A 33 -12.50 -17.81 0.15
CA LEU A 33 -12.17 -19.01 -0.62
C LEU A 33 -11.14 -19.92 0.09
N GLY A 34 -10.68 -19.56 1.28
CA GLY A 34 -9.74 -20.36 2.08
C GLY A 34 -8.28 -19.99 1.89
N ALA A 35 -7.96 -18.78 1.42
CA ALA A 35 -6.59 -18.30 1.43
C ALA A 35 -6.01 -18.34 2.86
N ARG A 36 -4.74 -18.74 2.97
CA ARG A 36 -4.02 -18.86 4.26
C ARG A 36 -3.66 -17.51 4.88
N LEU A 37 -4.08 -16.40 4.26
CA LEU A 37 -3.82 -15.05 4.75
C LEU A 37 -4.56 -14.85 6.07
N SER A 38 -3.88 -14.29 7.07
CA SER A 38 -4.53 -13.95 8.34
C SER A 38 -5.32 -12.65 8.19
N GLN A 39 -6.38 -12.47 8.99
CA GLN A 39 -7.11 -11.19 9.03
C GLN A 39 -6.20 -10.01 9.35
N ARG A 40 -5.17 -10.24 10.18
CA ARG A 40 -4.16 -9.24 10.49
C ARG A 40 -3.40 -8.80 9.23
N ASP A 41 -3.16 -9.69 8.28
CA ASP A 41 -2.37 -9.42 7.08
C ASP A 41 -3.24 -9.07 5.86
N HIS A 42 -4.54 -8.81 6.06
CA HIS A 42 -5.47 -8.41 4.99
C HIS A 42 -4.97 -7.19 4.21
N LEU A 43 -4.62 -6.09 4.90
CA LEU A 43 -4.11 -4.88 4.25
C LEU A 43 -2.85 -5.16 3.42
N LYS A 44 -1.95 -6.01 3.93
CA LYS A 44 -0.75 -6.43 3.22
C LYS A 44 -1.11 -7.19 1.94
N GLY A 45 -2.06 -8.12 2.02
CA GLY A 45 -2.57 -8.85 0.87
C GLY A 45 -3.18 -7.93 -0.19
N ALA A 46 -3.99 -6.96 0.24
CA ALA A 46 -4.60 -5.99 -0.65
C ALA A 46 -3.57 -5.14 -1.39
N ILE A 47 -2.54 -4.62 -0.70
CA ILE A 47 -1.49 -3.84 -1.36
C ILE A 47 -0.72 -4.70 -2.37
N HIS A 48 -0.39 -5.95 -2.03
CA HIS A 48 0.27 -6.85 -2.98
C HIS A 48 -0.60 -7.20 -4.20
N ALA A 49 -1.90 -7.38 -4.02
CA ALA A 49 -2.84 -7.59 -5.12
C ALA A 49 -2.92 -6.35 -6.03
N TRP A 50 -3.00 -5.16 -5.44
CA TRP A 50 -2.98 -3.90 -6.18
C TRP A 50 -1.67 -3.69 -6.94
N LEU A 51 -0.52 -4.00 -6.32
CA LEU A 51 0.80 -3.95 -6.96
C LEU A 51 0.95 -4.96 -8.11
N ALA A 52 0.24 -6.08 -8.07
CA ALA A 52 0.24 -7.06 -9.16
C ALA A 52 -0.44 -6.55 -10.44
N TRP A 53 -1.21 -5.47 -10.36
CA TRP A 53 -1.96 -4.89 -11.48
C TRP A 53 -1.39 -3.56 -11.99
N GLN A 54 -0.20 -3.19 -11.52
CA GLN A 54 0.51 -2.00 -11.98
C GLN A 54 1.25 -2.28 -13.28
N SER A 55 1.74 -1.21 -13.94
CA SER A 55 2.50 -1.31 -15.19
C SER A 55 3.70 -2.26 -15.10
N ASP A 56 4.35 -2.34 -13.93
CA ASP A 56 5.32 -3.38 -13.60
C ASP A 56 4.72 -4.27 -12.48
N PRO A 57 4.28 -5.50 -12.81
CA PRO A 57 3.49 -6.32 -11.90
C PRO A 57 4.32 -6.89 -10.75
N GLY A 58 3.78 -6.77 -9.53
CA GLY A 58 4.30 -7.49 -8.37
C GLY A 58 5.55 -6.87 -7.75
N LEU A 59 5.83 -5.60 -8.06
CA LEU A 59 6.97 -4.87 -7.49
C LEU A 59 6.99 -4.98 -5.95
N PRO A 60 8.16 -5.29 -5.34
CA PRO A 60 8.32 -5.19 -3.90
C PRO A 60 8.10 -3.75 -3.43
N PHE A 61 7.57 -3.55 -2.21
CA PHE A 61 7.24 -2.22 -1.67
C PHE A 61 8.34 -1.17 -1.85
N GLY A 62 9.59 -1.53 -1.54
CA GLY A 62 10.73 -0.62 -1.63
C GLY A 62 11.09 -0.20 -3.07
N ILE A 63 10.69 -0.99 -4.07
CA ILE A 63 10.87 -0.67 -5.49
C ILE A 63 9.67 0.13 -6.02
N ALA A 64 8.44 -0.23 -5.61
CA ALA A 64 7.23 0.51 -5.96
C ALA A 64 7.28 1.98 -5.48
N LEU A 65 7.87 2.23 -4.30
CA LEU A 65 8.14 3.59 -3.80
C LEU A 65 9.09 4.39 -4.71
N LYS A 66 10.07 3.73 -5.34
CA LYS A 66 11.02 4.38 -6.26
C LYS A 66 10.46 4.55 -7.67
N ALA A 67 9.52 3.69 -8.06
CA ALA A 67 8.93 3.65 -9.38
C ALA A 67 7.80 4.68 -9.60
N LYS A 68 7.55 5.60 -8.64
CA LYS A 68 6.45 6.59 -8.69
C LYS A 68 5.07 5.97 -8.91
N VAL A 69 4.90 4.73 -8.46
CA VAL A 69 3.61 4.02 -8.51
C VAL A 69 2.65 4.60 -7.45
N PHE A 70 3.21 5.17 -6.38
CA PHE A 70 2.48 5.90 -5.36
C PHE A 70 2.46 7.39 -5.65
N ASP A 71 1.41 8.07 -5.17
CA ASP A 71 1.31 9.51 -5.27
C ASP A 71 2.34 10.16 -4.33
N HIS A 72 3.39 10.73 -4.92
CA HIS A 72 4.49 11.36 -4.20
C HIS A 72 4.08 12.65 -3.48
N ASP A 73 2.92 13.22 -3.84
CA ASP A 73 2.41 14.47 -3.27
C ASP A 73 1.30 14.24 -2.24
N SER A 74 1.11 12.99 -1.77
CA SER A 74 0.14 12.74 -0.71
C SER A 74 0.51 13.54 0.56
N PRO A 75 -0.47 14.15 1.26
CA PRO A 75 -0.21 14.93 2.47
C PRO A 75 0.57 14.14 3.54
N GLU A 76 0.38 12.83 3.59
CA GLU A 76 1.09 11.89 4.44
C GLU A 76 2.56 11.73 4.06
N ALA A 77 2.86 11.60 2.78
CA ALA A 77 4.23 11.53 2.27
C ALA A 77 5.00 12.81 2.65
N LEU A 78 4.38 13.97 2.41
CA LEU A 78 4.96 15.28 2.72
C LEU A 78 5.20 15.45 4.23
N ARG A 79 4.24 15.04 5.07
CA ARG A 79 4.39 15.06 6.53
C ARG A 79 5.51 14.15 7.02
N PHE A 80 5.64 12.95 6.46
CA PHE A 80 6.73 12.03 6.81
C PHE A 80 8.09 12.62 6.44
N VAL A 81 8.22 13.17 5.23
CA VAL A 81 9.46 13.81 4.78
C VAL A 81 9.81 15.02 5.65
N ALA A 82 8.82 15.84 6.02
CA ALA A 82 9.03 16.99 6.90
C ALA A 82 9.54 16.56 8.29
N TRP A 83 8.90 15.57 8.91
CA TRP A 83 9.35 14.99 10.18
C TRP A 83 10.77 14.40 10.07
N PHE A 84 11.05 13.64 9.00
CA PHE A 84 12.36 13.02 8.80
C PHE A 84 13.48 14.07 8.68
N LYS A 85 13.24 15.13 7.89
CA LYS A 85 14.16 16.25 7.77
C LYS A 85 14.39 16.94 9.12
N GLN A 86 13.37 17.06 9.95
CA GLN A 86 13.50 17.69 11.27
C GLN A 86 14.29 16.83 12.28
N CYS A 87 14.22 15.51 12.18
CA CYS A 87 14.88 14.61 13.13
C CYS A 87 16.32 14.23 12.74
N PHE A 88 16.64 14.23 11.45
CA PHE A 88 17.87 13.62 10.93
C PHE A 88 18.64 14.51 9.94
N THR A 89 18.22 15.76 9.73
CA THR A 89 18.93 16.77 8.93
C THR A 89 19.16 18.02 9.78
#